data_AF-A0A7X7JC05-F1
#
_entry.id   AF-A0A7X7JC05-F1
#
_cell.length_a   1.000
_cell.length_b   1.000
_cell.length_c   1.000
_cell.angle_alpha   90.00
_cell.angle_beta   90.00
_cell.angle_gamma   90.00
#
_symmetry.space_group_name_H-M   'P 1'
#
loop_
_entity.id
_entity.type
_entity.pdbx_description
1 polymer ?
#
loop_
_entity_poly.entity_id
_entity_poly.type
_entity_poly.pdbx_seq_one_letter_code
_entity_poly.pdbx_strand_id
1 'polypeptide(L)'
;MTAAAPVSPPGRAPAAAPWPRRVLAQASFEARAVLRNGEQLLLTLVLPVLALIVLARTDVVDLGTADRLGLAAPGALALAVLSTAFTSQAIATGFDRRWGVLRLLATTPLGRGGLLAGKAVAVLAVEALQVAVLGGVALALGWRPDAQGLPAAALVLAL
;
A
#
# COMPACT_ATOMS: atom_id res chain seq x y z
N MET A 1 27.44 58.46 -22.20
CA MET A 1 26.06 57.91 -22.27
C MET A 1 26.19 56.42 -22.51
N THR A 2 26.22 55.62 -21.44
CA THR A 2 26.44 54.18 -21.51
C THR A 2 25.09 53.51 -21.73
N ALA A 3 24.88 52.91 -22.90
CA ALA A 3 23.62 52.26 -23.25
C ALA A 3 23.38 51.05 -22.32
N ALA A 4 22.24 51.05 -21.63
CA ALA A 4 21.82 49.93 -20.79
C ALA A 4 21.56 48.70 -21.66
N ALA A 5 22.15 47.57 -21.30
CA ALA A 5 21.93 46.30 -21.99
C ALA A 5 20.44 45.87 -21.88
N PRO A 6 19.85 45.28 -22.93
CA PRO A 6 18.48 44.82 -22.91
C PRO A 6 18.31 43.71 -21.86
N VAL A 7 17.39 43.92 -20.91
CA VAL A 7 16.99 42.92 -19.93
C VAL A 7 16.20 41.84 -20.66
N SER A 8 16.75 40.63 -20.77
CA SER A 8 16.04 39.48 -21.31
C SER A 8 14.75 39.24 -20.51
N PRO A 9 13.60 38.97 -21.16
CA PRO A 9 12.38 38.66 -20.44
C PRO A 9 12.61 37.46 -19.51
N PRO A 10 12.04 37.45 -18.29
CA PRO A 10 12.17 36.32 -17.39
C PRO A 10 11.70 35.06 -18.13
N GLY A 11 12.61 34.10 -18.33
CA GLY A 11 12.27 32.83 -18.95
C GLY A 11 11.10 32.19 -18.20
N ARG A 12 10.15 31.57 -18.92
CA ARG A 12 8.98 30.91 -18.30
C ARG A 12 9.49 30.04 -17.16
N ALA A 13 9.07 30.34 -15.94
CA ALA A 13 9.32 29.47 -14.80
C ALA A 13 8.84 28.06 -15.18
N PRO A 14 9.63 27.00 -14.91
CA PRO A 14 9.27 25.65 -15.30
C PRO A 14 7.88 25.32 -14.74
N ALA A 15 6.95 25.03 -15.65
CA ALA A 15 5.58 24.68 -15.28
C ALA A 15 5.59 23.38 -14.46
N ALA A 16 4.71 23.29 -13.47
CA ALA A 16 4.55 22.06 -12.70
C ALA A 16 4.25 20.88 -13.64
N ALA A 17 4.85 19.72 -13.34
CA ALA A 17 4.59 18.51 -14.10
C ALA A 17 3.09 18.16 -14.12
N PRO A 18 2.61 17.37 -15.12
CA PRO A 18 1.22 16.93 -15.20
C PRO A 18 0.75 16.24 -13.90
N TRP A 19 -0.52 16.46 -13.54
CA TRP A 19 -1.09 15.94 -12.29
C TRP A 19 -0.88 14.42 -12.08
N PRO A 20 -1.10 13.54 -13.08
CA PRO A 20 -0.88 12.10 -12.89
C PRO A 20 0.56 11.75 -12.55
N ARG A 21 1.52 12.45 -13.18
CA ARG A 21 2.96 12.22 -12.95
C ARG A 21 3.35 12.60 -11.53
N ARG A 22 2.76 13.65 -10.98
CA ARG A 22 2.98 14.08 -9.59
C ARG A 22 2.37 13.10 -8.60
N VAL A 23 1.16 12.60 -8.87
CA VAL A 23 0.50 11.57 -8.05
C VAL A 23 1.32 10.28 -8.02
N LEU A 24 1.79 9.81 -9.17
CA LEU A 24 2.64 8.62 -9.26
C LEU A 24 3.99 8.83 -8.56
N ALA A 25 4.58 10.03 -8.66
CA ALA A 25 5.80 10.34 -7.94
C ALA A 25 5.59 10.26 -6.41
N GLN A 26 4.52 10.87 -5.89
CA GLN A 26 4.15 10.76 -4.47
C GLN A 26 3.89 9.31 -4.07
N ALA A 27 3.10 8.58 -4.86
CA ALA A 27 2.77 7.19 -4.58
C ALA A 27 4.03 6.32 -4.53
N SER A 28 4.97 6.52 -5.47
CA SER A 28 6.24 5.80 -5.49
C SER A 28 7.14 6.13 -4.30
N PHE A 29 7.10 7.38 -3.82
CA PHE A 29 7.84 7.80 -2.65
C PHE A 29 7.30 7.12 -1.39
N GLU A 30 5.99 7.16 -1.18
CA GLU A 30 5.34 6.53 -0.02
C GLU A 30 5.49 5.01 -0.05
N ALA A 31 5.23 4.36 -1.19
CA ALA A 31 5.39 2.91 -1.31
C ALA A 31 6.84 2.48 -1.01
N ARG A 32 7.84 3.21 -1.53
CA ARG A 32 9.26 2.93 -1.20
C ARG A 32 9.57 3.17 0.28
N ALA A 33 8.98 4.18 0.91
CA ALA A 33 9.19 4.44 2.33
C ALA A 33 8.70 3.25 3.18
N VAL A 34 7.52 2.71 2.86
CA VAL A 34 6.97 1.49 3.49
C VAL A 34 7.88 0.29 3.22
N LEU A 35 8.27 0.06 1.97
CA LEU A 35 9.12 -1.08 1.59
C LEU A 35 10.55 -1.01 2.16
N ARG A 36 11.03 0.17 2.55
CA ARG A 36 12.33 0.35 3.21
C ARG A 36 12.25 0.28 4.72
N ASN A 37 11.05 0.32 5.28
CA ASN A 37 10.83 0.15 6.71
C ASN A 37 10.78 -1.35 7.04
N GLY A 38 11.95 -1.92 7.33
CA GLY A 38 12.10 -3.34 7.63
C GLY A 38 11.28 -3.80 8.83
N GLU A 39 11.15 -2.96 9.86
CA GLU A 39 10.32 -3.26 11.03
C GLU A 39 8.84 -3.37 10.65
N GLN A 40 8.33 -2.41 9.87
CA GLN A 40 6.95 -2.48 9.39
C GLN A 40 6.75 -3.69 8.48
N LEU A 41 7.65 -3.96 7.54
CA LEU A 41 7.56 -5.14 6.66
C LEU A 41 7.58 -6.46 7.43
N LEU A 42 8.38 -6.53 8.50
CA LEU A 42 8.40 -7.70 9.37
C LEU A 42 7.00 -7.97 9.96
N LEU A 43 6.35 -6.92 10.46
CA LEU A 43 5.03 -7.04 11.08
C LEU A 43 3.90 -7.23 10.06
N THR A 44 3.94 -6.53 8.94
CA THR A 44 2.82 -6.49 7.98
C THR A 44 2.90 -7.56 6.91
N LEU A 45 4.06 -8.20 6.69
CA LEU A 45 4.23 -9.23 5.66
C LEU A 45 4.79 -10.53 6.24
N VAL A 46 5.91 -10.47 6.96
CA VAL A 46 6.59 -11.68 7.43
C VAL A 46 5.73 -12.40 8.47
N LEU A 47 5.16 -11.69 9.44
CA LEU A 47 4.32 -12.29 10.47
C LEU A 47 3.07 -12.98 9.90
N PRO A 48 2.29 -12.38 8.98
CA PRO A 48 1.20 -13.08 8.28
C PRO A 48 1.65 -14.32 7.50
N VAL A 49 2.80 -14.28 6.84
CA VAL A 49 3.34 -15.44 6.11
C VAL A 49 3.70 -16.57 7.08
N LEU A 50 4.35 -16.25 8.20
CA LEU A 50 4.66 -17.23 9.24
C LEU A 50 3.38 -17.80 9.85
N ALA A 51 2.39 -16.96 10.17
CA ALA A 51 1.09 -17.39 10.68
C ALA A 51 0.39 -18.34 9.69
N LEU A 52 0.40 -18.02 8.40
CA LEU A 52 -0.14 -18.89 7.34
C LEU A 52 0.54 -20.25 7.34
N ILE A 53 1.89 -20.28 7.33
CA ILE A 53 2.66 -21.54 7.31
C ILE A 53 2.37 -22.37 8.56
N VAL A 54 2.39 -21.75 9.74
CA VAL A 54 2.13 -22.41 11.02
C VAL A 54 0.71 -22.99 11.04
N LEU A 55 -0.31 -22.21 10.71
CA LEU A 55 -1.69 -22.66 10.70
C LEU A 55 -1.93 -23.77 9.68
N ALA A 56 -1.27 -23.70 8.51
CA ALA A 56 -1.41 -24.68 7.45
C ALA A 56 -0.65 -26.00 7.72
N ARG A 57 0.46 -25.97 8.47
CA ARG A 57 1.37 -27.12 8.62
C ARG A 57 1.42 -27.73 10.02
N THR A 58 0.86 -27.05 11.03
CA THR A 58 0.92 -27.49 12.42
C THR A 58 -0.47 -27.54 13.04
N ASP A 59 -0.64 -28.41 14.03
CA ASP A 59 -1.88 -28.54 14.82
C ASP A 59 -1.84 -27.74 16.13
N VAL A 60 -0.99 -26.70 16.20
CA VAL A 60 -0.88 -25.82 17.38
C VAL A 60 -2.23 -25.14 17.68
N VAL A 61 -3.01 -24.87 16.64
CA VAL A 61 -4.37 -24.33 16.73
C VAL A 61 -5.32 -25.36 16.12
N ASP A 62 -6.34 -25.75 16.87
CA ASP A 62 -7.44 -26.55 16.31
C ASP A 62 -8.31 -25.65 15.43
N LEU A 63 -8.36 -25.97 14.13
CA LEU A 63 -9.14 -25.23 13.14
C LEU A 63 -10.52 -25.87 12.88
N GLY A 64 -10.83 -27.00 13.53
CA GLY A 64 -12.10 -27.71 13.36
C GLY A 64 -12.35 -28.25 11.94
N THR A 65 -11.31 -28.35 11.11
CA THR A 65 -11.38 -28.84 9.73
C THR A 65 -10.14 -29.64 9.36
N ALA A 66 -10.31 -30.60 8.45
CA ALA A 66 -9.20 -31.27 7.78
C ALA A 66 -8.54 -30.36 6.72
N ASP A 67 -9.29 -29.43 6.13
CA ASP A 67 -8.78 -28.46 5.15
C ASP A 67 -8.24 -27.20 5.83
N ARG A 68 -7.13 -27.36 6.55
CA ARG A 68 -6.46 -26.29 7.29
C ARG A 68 -6.03 -25.15 6.37
N LEU A 69 -5.54 -25.49 5.18
CA LEU A 69 -5.03 -24.52 4.22
C LEU A 69 -6.16 -23.71 3.57
N GLY A 70 -7.29 -24.35 3.28
CA GLY A 70 -8.49 -23.68 2.78
C GLY A 70 -9.08 -22.65 3.75
N LEU A 71 -8.89 -22.81 5.06
CA LEU A 71 -9.26 -21.79 6.06
C LEU A 71 -8.13 -20.78 6.33
N ALA A 72 -6.88 -21.25 6.45
CA ALA A 72 -5.75 -20.40 6.83
C ALA A 72 -5.38 -19.37 5.76
N ALA A 73 -5.40 -19.75 4.48
CA ALA A 73 -5.04 -18.85 3.37
C ALA A 73 -5.94 -17.61 3.26
N PRO A 74 -7.29 -17.72 3.15
CA PRO A 74 -8.16 -16.56 3.10
C PRO A 74 -8.15 -15.77 4.42
N GLY A 75 -8.03 -16.44 5.56
CA GLY A 75 -7.93 -15.78 6.87
C GLY A 75 -6.66 -14.92 7.00
N ALA A 76 -5.52 -15.45 6.60
CA ALA A 76 -4.24 -14.73 6.62
C ALA A 76 -4.24 -13.54 5.65
N LEU A 77 -4.79 -13.72 4.44
CA LEU A 77 -4.98 -12.63 3.48
C LEU A 77 -5.88 -11.53 4.04
N ALA A 78 -7.05 -11.90 4.56
CA ALA A 78 -7.99 -10.95 5.14
C ALA A 78 -7.38 -10.18 6.31
N LEU A 79 -6.71 -10.88 7.23
CA LEU A 79 -6.03 -10.28 8.37
C LEU A 79 -4.94 -9.29 7.93
N ALA A 80 -4.09 -9.69 6.99
CA ALA A 80 -2.99 -8.86 6.50
C ALA A 80 -3.49 -7.58 5.84
N VAL A 81 -4.49 -7.71 4.95
CA VAL A 81 -5.09 -6.58 4.23
C VAL A 81 -5.81 -5.64 5.20
N LEU A 82 -6.67 -6.17 6.08
CA LEU A 82 -7.40 -5.33 7.04
C LEU A 82 -6.46 -4.59 7.99
N SER A 83 -5.45 -5.27 8.54
CA SER A 83 -4.48 -4.66 9.45
C SER A 83 -3.65 -3.56 8.77
N THR A 84 -3.27 -3.77 7.51
CA THR A 84 -2.46 -2.80 6.77
C THR A 84 -3.29 -1.62 6.30
N ALA A 85 -4.42 -1.87 5.65
CA ALA A 85 -5.30 -0.85 5.07
C ALA A 85 -5.98 0.03 6.13
N PHE A 86 -6.32 -0.49 7.31
CA PHE A 86 -6.98 0.28 8.36
C PHE A 86 -6.01 0.71 9.46
N THR A 87 -5.36 -0.23 10.16
CA THR A 87 -4.56 0.10 11.35
C THR A 87 -3.30 0.85 10.98
N SER A 88 -2.49 0.31 10.07
CA SER A 88 -1.22 0.94 9.68
C SER A 88 -1.44 2.29 8.99
N GLN A 89 -2.47 2.41 8.14
CA GLN A 89 -2.81 3.68 7.51
C GLN A 89 -3.35 4.74 8.46
N ALA A 90 -4.20 4.36 9.41
CA ALA A 90 -4.70 5.29 10.42
C ALA A 90 -3.54 5.84 11.27
N ILE A 91 -2.61 4.97 11.68
CA ILE A 91 -1.43 5.35 12.45
C ILE A 91 -0.53 6.28 11.63
N ALA A 92 -0.17 5.89 10.40
CA ALA A 92 0.69 6.69 9.52
C ALA A 92 0.09 8.08 9.27
N THR A 93 -1.23 8.15 9.01
CA THR A 93 -1.93 9.41 8.79
C THR A 93 -1.98 10.27 10.06
N GLY A 94 -2.14 9.65 11.24
CA GLY A 94 -2.01 10.33 12.52
C GLY A 94 -0.63 10.97 12.71
N PHE A 95 0.43 10.25 12.34
CA PHE A 95 1.79 10.77 12.36
C PHE A 95 2.01 11.90 11.36
N ASP A 96 1.55 11.77 10.12
CA ASP A 96 1.67 12.82 9.10
C ASP A 96 1.06 14.14 9.58
N ARG A 97 -0.09 14.05 10.27
CA ARG A 97 -0.76 15.20 10.88
C ARG A 97 0.02 15.76 12.07
N ARG A 98 0.48 14.91 12.98
CA ARG A 98 1.18 15.33 14.21
C ARG A 98 2.54 15.97 13.93
N TRP A 99 3.31 15.39 13.01
CA TRP A 99 4.67 15.81 12.67
C TRP A 99 4.71 16.93 11.61
N GLY A 100 3.54 17.40 11.15
CA GLY A 100 3.47 18.50 10.20
C GLY A 100 3.93 18.14 8.78
N VAL A 101 4.03 16.85 8.45
CA VAL A 101 4.35 16.36 7.09
C VAL A 101 3.36 16.95 6.08
N LEU A 102 2.08 17.05 6.45
CA LEU A 102 1.06 17.67 5.61
C LEU A 102 1.34 19.14 5.31
N ARG A 103 1.98 19.88 6.23
CA ARG A 103 2.38 21.29 6.01
C ARG A 103 3.57 21.37 5.05
N LEU A 104 4.52 20.45 5.17
CA LEU A 104 5.62 20.36 4.21
C LEU A 104 5.10 20.03 2.81
N LEU A 105 4.26 19.01 2.67
CA LEU A 105 3.70 18.59 1.38
C LEU A 105 2.76 19.64 0.76
N ALA A 106 2.17 20.54 1.56
CA ALA A 106 1.40 21.67 1.06
C ALA A 106 2.23 22.69 0.28
N THR A 107 3.56 22.71 0.43
CA THR A 107 4.47 23.56 -0.37
C THR A 107 4.76 23.00 -1.76
N THR A 108 4.38 21.74 -2.01
CA THR A 108 4.54 21.09 -3.31
C THR A 108 3.37 21.44 -4.23
N PRO A 109 3.53 21.38 -5.57
CA PRO A 109 2.41 21.65 -6.47
C PRO A 109 1.27 20.61 -6.33
N LEU A 110 1.47 19.50 -5.59
CA LEU A 110 0.65 18.29 -5.55
C LEU A 110 -0.85 18.54 -5.28
N GLY A 111 -1.16 19.50 -4.41
CA GLY A 111 -2.53 19.81 -3.99
C GLY A 111 -3.18 18.70 -3.15
N ARG A 112 -4.29 19.01 -2.48
CA ARG A 112 -4.97 18.09 -1.56
C ARG A 112 -5.45 16.80 -2.22
N GLY A 113 -6.08 16.91 -3.39
CA GLY A 113 -6.56 15.75 -4.15
C GLY A 113 -5.42 14.86 -4.69
N GLY A 114 -4.30 15.47 -5.10
CA GLY A 114 -3.12 14.72 -5.56
C GLY A 114 -2.42 13.99 -4.41
N LEU A 115 -2.41 14.57 -3.21
CA LEU A 115 -1.89 13.91 -2.01
C LEU A 115 -2.73 12.68 -1.64
N LEU A 116 -4.07 12.85 -1.57
CA LEU A 116 -4.97 11.74 -1.25
C LEU A 116 -4.87 10.62 -2.29
N ALA A 117 -4.88 10.96 -3.57
CA ALA A 117 -4.71 9.98 -4.64
C ALA A 117 -3.35 9.29 -4.58
N GLY A 118 -2.27 10.04 -4.32
CA GLY A 118 -0.92 9.48 -4.18
C GLY A 118 -0.84 8.47 -3.04
N LYS A 119 -1.41 8.82 -1.89
CA LYS A 119 -1.47 7.93 -0.73
C LYS A 119 -2.31 6.68 -1.02
N ALA A 120 -3.51 6.84 -1.59
CA ALA A 120 -4.35 5.71 -1.97
C ALA A 120 -3.64 4.75 -2.93
N VAL A 121 -2.97 5.27 -3.97
CA VAL A 121 -2.22 4.46 -4.93
C VAL A 121 -1.03 3.77 -4.26
N ALA A 122 -0.32 4.44 -3.34
CA ALA A 122 0.78 3.82 -2.59
C ALA A 122 0.30 2.62 -1.76
N VAL A 123 -0.81 2.79 -1.03
CA VAL A 123 -1.41 1.72 -0.22
C VAL A 123 -1.82 0.56 -1.10
N LEU A 124 -2.58 0.82 -2.17
CA LEU A 124 -3.01 -0.22 -3.11
C LEU A 124 -1.83 -0.99 -3.72
N ALA A 125 -0.71 -0.32 -4.00
CA ALA A 125 0.50 -0.98 -4.51
C ALA A 125 1.13 -1.92 -3.46
N VAL A 126 1.16 -1.51 -2.18
CA VAL A 126 1.67 -2.34 -1.08
C VAL A 126 0.75 -3.53 -0.82
N GLU A 127 -0.56 -3.31 -0.81
CA GLU A 127 -1.58 -4.36 -0.66
C GLU A 127 -1.49 -5.38 -1.79
N ALA A 128 -1.35 -4.92 -3.04
CA ALA A 128 -1.17 -5.80 -4.19
C ALA A 128 0.07 -6.69 -4.04
N LEU A 129 1.17 -6.15 -3.52
CA LEU A 129 2.36 -6.93 -3.20
C LEU A 129 2.10 -7.95 -2.08
N GLN A 130 1.43 -7.56 -0.99
CA GLN A 130 1.09 -8.46 0.11
C GLN A 130 0.21 -9.62 -0.37
N VAL A 131 -0.84 -9.32 -1.13
CA VAL A 131 -1.72 -10.33 -1.72
C VAL A 131 -0.95 -11.25 -2.67
N ALA A 132 -0.07 -10.71 -3.51
CA ALA A 132 0.74 -11.52 -4.41
C ALA A 132 1.70 -12.45 -3.66
N VAL A 133 2.34 -11.98 -2.60
CA VAL A 133 3.27 -12.78 -1.79
C VAL A 133 2.52 -13.85 -0.99
N LEU A 134 1.50 -13.47 -0.22
CA LEU A 134 0.71 -14.42 0.58
C LEU A 134 -0.03 -15.42 -0.30
N GLY A 135 -0.62 -14.96 -1.39
CA GLY A 135 -1.27 -15.81 -2.38
C GLY A 135 -0.26 -16.77 -3.03
N GLY A 136 0.92 -16.28 -3.43
CA GLY A 136 1.99 -17.12 -3.97
C GLY A 136 2.46 -18.18 -2.99
N VAL A 137 2.64 -17.84 -1.71
CA VAL A 137 2.98 -18.80 -0.65
C VAL A 137 1.87 -19.81 -0.45
N ALA A 138 0.60 -19.38 -0.36
CA ALA A 138 -0.54 -20.27 -0.20
C ALA A 138 -0.65 -21.27 -1.37
N LEU A 139 -0.51 -20.78 -2.61
CA LEU A 139 -0.50 -21.62 -3.82
C LEU A 139 0.67 -22.62 -3.80
N ALA A 140 1.86 -22.19 -3.39
CA ALA A 140 3.04 -23.06 -3.25
C ALA A 140 2.84 -24.14 -2.16
N LEU A 141 2.07 -23.84 -1.12
CA LEU A 141 1.67 -24.81 -0.09
C LEU A 141 0.57 -25.77 -0.58
N GLY A 142 0.05 -25.59 -1.80
CA GLY A 142 -0.97 -26.45 -2.41
C GLY A 142 -2.40 -25.91 -2.30
N TRP A 143 -2.58 -24.64 -1.93
CA TRP A 143 -3.91 -24.05 -1.84
C TRP A 143 -4.57 -24.01 -3.21
N ARG A 144 -5.83 -24.45 -3.27
CA ARG A 144 -6.65 -24.41 -4.49
C ARG A 144 -7.79 -23.43 -4.28
N PRO A 145 -7.62 -22.15 -4.70
CA PRO A 145 -8.69 -21.17 -4.55
C PRO A 145 -9.90 -21.58 -5.40
N ASP A 146 -11.07 -21.67 -4.77
CA ASP A 146 -12.31 -21.91 -5.51
C ASP A 146 -12.72 -20.62 -6.22
N ALA A 147 -12.75 -20.66 -7.55
CA ALA A 147 -13.12 -19.52 -8.40
C ALA A 147 -14.57 -19.06 -8.15
N GLN A 148 -15.41 -19.90 -7.53
CA GLN A 148 -16.78 -19.56 -7.14
C GLN A 148 -16.87 -18.42 -6.13
N GLY A 149 -15.79 -18.11 -5.40
CA GLY A 149 -15.74 -16.98 -4.47
C GLY A 149 -15.50 -15.62 -5.13
N LEU A 150 -15.02 -15.60 -6.39
CA LEU A 150 -14.70 -14.36 -7.10
C LEU A 150 -15.89 -13.39 -7.30
N PRO A 151 -17.11 -13.85 -7.61
CA PRO A 151 -18.28 -12.98 -7.71
C PRO A 151 -18.62 -12.32 -6.37
N ALA A 152 -18.53 -13.07 -5.27
CA ALA A 152 -18.77 -12.54 -3.94
C ALA A 152 -17.70 -11.52 -3.54
N ALA A 153 -16.43 -11.79 -3.85
CA ALA A 153 -15.35 -10.82 -3.65
C ALA A 153 -15.56 -9.54 -4.49
N ALA A 154 -15.99 -9.67 -5.75
CA ALA A 154 -16.30 -8.54 -6.61
C ALA A 154 -17.50 -7.72 -6.10
N LEU A 155 -18.52 -8.38 -5.56
CA LEU A 155 -19.68 -7.73 -4.94
C LEU A 155 -19.25 -6.94 -3.69
N VAL A 156 -18.41 -7.52 -2.84
CA VAL A 156 -17.87 -6.85 -1.63
C VAL A 156 -17.01 -5.64 -2.01
N LEU A 157 -16.26 -5.69 -3.12
CA LEU A 157 -15.52 -4.53 -3.62
C LEU A 157 -16.42 -3.45 -4.23
N ALA A 158 -17.63 -3.80 -4.66
CA ALA A 158 -18.58 -2.89 -5.30
C ALA A 158 -19.55 -2.21 -4.31
N LEU A 159 -19.77 -2.80 -3.12
CA LEU A 159 -20.56 -2.24 -2.01
C LEU A 159 -19.74 -1.27 -1.17
#